data_AF-A0AAD9TIH6-F1
#
_entry.id   AF-A0AAD9TIH6-F1
#
_cell.length_a   1.000
_cell.length_b   1.000
_cell.length_c   1.000
_cell.angle_alpha   90.00
_cell.angle_beta   90.00
_cell.angle_gamma   90.00
#
_symmetry.space_group_name_H-M   'P 1'
#
loop_
_entity.id
_entity.type
_entity.pdbx_description
1 polymer ?
#
loop_
_entity_poly.entity_id
_entity_poly.type
_entity_poly.pdbx_seq_one_letter_code
_entity_poly.pdbx_strand_id
1 'polypeptide(L)'
;MASFKKFVLIMVSLSFLNFTFSNLSPNITVAQDGTGDVRSIGEAVQAAPNNNNFIFTIYIKEGMYYENIRITREKKNLVIYGDGMNNTIIISNRRNSSGFGIQDSATFHFEIE
;
A
#
# COMPACT_ATOMS: atom_id res chain seq x y z
N MET A 1 46.88 7.55 -18.83
CA MET A 1 45.68 6.77 -19.26
C MET A 1 45.02 5.94 -18.14
N ALA A 2 45.74 5.53 -17.07
CA ALA A 2 45.17 4.75 -15.96
C ALA A 2 44.26 5.55 -14.99
N SER A 3 44.46 6.87 -14.85
CA SER A 3 43.66 7.72 -13.95
C SER A 3 42.22 7.94 -14.45
N PHE A 4 42.02 8.01 -15.76
CA PHE A 4 40.71 8.24 -16.37
C PHE A 4 39.80 7.01 -16.25
N LYS A 5 40.38 5.79 -16.34
CA LYS A 5 39.65 4.53 -16.17
C LYS A 5 39.03 4.38 -14.78
N LYS A 6 39.70 4.86 -13.71
CA LYS A 6 39.16 4.85 -12.34
C LYS A 6 38.01 5.83 -12.14
N PHE A 7 38.07 7.00 -12.77
CA PHE A 7 37.01 8.01 -12.70
C PHE A 7 35.74 7.57 -13.46
N VAL A 8 35.92 6.94 -14.63
CA VAL A 8 34.82 6.33 -15.39
C VAL A 8 34.18 5.17 -14.61
N LEU A 9 34.98 4.34 -13.92
CA LEU A 9 34.47 3.22 -13.12
C LEU A 9 33.61 3.68 -11.93
N ILE A 10 33.99 4.78 -11.27
CA ILE A 10 33.22 5.36 -10.15
C ILE A 10 31.90 5.99 -10.64
N MET A 11 31.92 6.72 -11.76
CA MET A 11 30.70 7.29 -12.35
C MET A 11 29.71 6.22 -12.85
N VAL A 12 30.24 5.13 -13.44
CA VAL A 12 29.41 3.99 -13.86
C VAL A 12 28.79 3.32 -12.63
N SER A 13 29.56 3.08 -11.55
CA SER A 13 29.06 2.52 -10.28
C SER A 13 27.97 3.39 -9.61
N LEU A 14 28.12 4.72 -9.61
CA LEU A 14 27.13 5.65 -9.04
C LEU A 14 25.82 5.66 -9.84
N SER A 15 25.90 5.37 -11.14
CA SER A 15 24.73 5.27 -12.03
C SER A 15 23.96 3.95 -11.79
N PHE A 16 24.67 2.87 -11.45
CA PHE A 16 24.06 1.58 -11.11
C PHE A 16 23.37 1.55 -9.72
N LEU A 17 23.69 2.49 -8.82
CA LEU A 17 22.97 2.63 -7.54
C LEU A 17 21.55 3.20 -7.72
N ASN A 18 21.26 3.78 -8.89
CA ASN A 18 19.92 4.23 -9.29
C ASN A 18 19.24 3.21 -10.21
N PHE A 19 19.63 1.92 -10.16
CA PHE A 19 18.83 0.85 -10.77
C PHE A 19 17.54 0.70 -9.95
N THR A 20 16.60 1.59 -10.23
CA THR A 20 15.34 1.70 -9.50
C THR A 20 14.61 0.38 -9.60
N PHE A 21 14.31 -0.21 -8.44
CA PHE A 21 13.17 -1.10 -8.26
C PHE A 21 12.02 -0.58 -9.12
N SER A 22 11.41 -1.44 -9.93
CA SER A 22 10.26 -1.07 -10.77
C SER A 22 9.21 -0.38 -9.89
N ASN A 23 9.17 0.96 -9.93
CA ASN A 23 8.23 1.76 -9.16
C ASN A 23 6.84 1.47 -9.72
N LEU A 24 6.08 0.61 -9.02
CA LEU A 24 4.64 0.57 -9.21
C LEU A 24 4.16 1.98 -8.85
N SER A 25 3.73 2.78 -9.83
CA SER A 25 3.18 4.10 -9.55
C SER A 25 1.81 3.89 -8.92
N PRO A 26 1.60 4.22 -7.63
CA PRO A 26 0.31 4.03 -7.03
C PRO A 26 -0.71 4.98 -7.66
N ASN A 27 -1.97 4.55 -7.71
CA ASN A 27 -3.08 5.43 -8.07
C ASN A 27 -3.48 6.33 -6.91
N ILE A 28 -3.26 5.86 -5.68
CA ILE A 28 -3.49 6.63 -4.45
C ILE A 28 -2.53 6.19 -3.34
N THR A 29 -2.06 7.17 -2.57
CA THR A 29 -1.15 6.99 -1.43
C THR A 29 -1.85 7.33 -0.13
N VAL A 30 -1.76 6.43 0.85
CA VAL A 30 -2.24 6.60 2.22
C VAL A 30 -1.06 6.97 3.11
N ALA A 31 -1.17 8.06 3.87
CA ALA A 31 -0.19 8.42 4.89
C ALA A 31 -0.83 9.17 6.07
N GLN A 32 -0.65 8.67 7.29
CA GLN A 32 -1.23 9.28 8.49
C GLN A 32 -0.64 10.66 8.81
N ASP A 33 0.61 10.90 8.41
CA ASP A 33 1.34 12.17 8.58
C ASP A 33 0.86 13.29 7.63
N GLY A 34 0.03 12.96 6.64
CA GLY A 34 -0.48 13.90 5.63
C GLY A 34 0.43 14.09 4.42
N THR A 35 1.47 13.27 4.25
CA THR A 35 2.35 13.29 3.07
C THR A 35 1.84 12.42 1.91
N GLY A 36 0.63 11.87 2.04
CA GLY A 36 -0.07 11.09 1.02
C GLY A 36 -1.33 11.83 0.54
N ASP A 37 -2.08 11.18 -0.35
CA ASP A 37 -3.33 11.72 -0.91
C ASP A 37 -4.47 11.68 0.10
N VAL A 38 -4.50 10.63 0.94
CA VAL A 38 -5.50 10.40 1.99
C VAL A 38 -4.85 9.91 3.27
N ARG A 39 -5.58 10.00 4.40
CA ARG A 39 -5.05 9.62 5.72
C ARG A 39 -5.52 8.26 6.22
N SER A 40 -6.56 7.70 5.60
CA SER A 40 -7.15 6.41 5.98
C SER A 40 -7.16 5.44 4.80
N ILE A 41 -7.07 4.14 5.12
CA ILE A 41 -7.13 3.07 4.12
C ILE A 41 -8.56 2.96 3.58
N GLY A 42 -9.57 3.20 4.42
CA GLY A 42 -10.97 3.23 4.00
C GLY A 42 -11.26 4.27 2.92
N GLU A 43 -10.70 5.48 3.03
CA GLU A 43 -10.81 6.52 1.99
C GLU A 43 -10.17 6.07 0.66
N ALA A 44 -9.00 5.43 0.72
CA ALA A 44 -8.35 4.93 -0.49
C ALA A 44 -9.14 3.84 -1.20
N VAL A 45 -9.74 2.91 -0.45
CA VAL A 45 -10.65 1.89 -1.01
C VAL A 45 -11.90 2.55 -1.62
N GLN A 46 -12.45 3.58 -0.98
CA GLN A 46 -13.59 4.32 -1.51
C GLN A 46 -13.27 5.06 -2.81
N ALA A 47 -12.06 5.61 -2.94
CA ALA A 47 -11.60 6.30 -4.15
C ALA A 47 -11.45 5.37 -5.37
N ALA A 48 -11.26 4.07 -5.17
CA ALA A 48 -11.15 3.11 -6.27
C ALA A 48 -12.47 3.01 -7.07
N PRO A 49 -12.45 3.01 -8.41
CA PRO A 49 -13.68 2.88 -9.21
C PRO A 49 -14.36 1.53 -9.01
N ASN A 50 -15.70 1.53 -8.99
CA ASN A 50 -16.47 0.29 -8.95
C ASN A 50 -16.41 -0.44 -10.31
N ASN A 51 -16.33 -1.77 -10.27
CA ASN A 51 -16.24 -2.68 -11.41
C ASN A 51 -15.15 -2.29 -12.41
N ASN A 52 -14.01 -1.81 -11.91
CA ASN A 52 -12.89 -1.42 -12.74
C ASN A 52 -12.30 -2.62 -13.47
N ASN A 53 -11.99 -2.47 -14.77
CA ASN A 53 -11.29 -3.49 -15.57
C ASN A 53 -9.77 -3.39 -15.48
N PHE A 54 -9.27 -2.28 -14.93
CA PHE A 54 -7.84 -2.03 -14.75
C PHE A 54 -7.44 -2.20 -13.29
N ILE A 55 -6.14 -2.44 -13.07
CA ILE A 55 -5.59 -2.48 -11.72
C ILE A 55 -5.66 -1.09 -11.11
N PHE A 56 -6.24 -0.99 -9.90
CA PHE A 56 -6.20 0.21 -9.08
C PHE A 56 -5.31 -0.06 -7.87
N THR A 57 -4.26 0.74 -7.75
CA THR A 57 -3.13 0.50 -6.87
C THR A 57 -3.15 1.46 -5.69
N ILE A 58 -3.21 0.91 -4.47
CA ILE A 58 -3.19 1.65 -3.20
C ILE A 58 -1.85 1.38 -2.52
N TYR A 59 -1.08 2.45 -2.30
CA TYR A 59 0.15 2.40 -1.52
C TYR A 59 -0.12 2.94 -0.12
N ILE A 60 0.28 2.19 0.90
CA ILE A 60 0.10 2.56 2.31
C ILE A 60 1.48 2.76 2.95
N LYS A 61 1.79 4.01 3.29
CA LYS A 61 3.05 4.32 3.97
C LYS A 61 3.15 3.66 5.34
N GLU A 62 4.36 3.59 5.87
CA GLU A 62 4.62 3.17 7.24
C GLU A 62 3.68 3.85 8.24
N GLY A 63 3.25 3.10 9.24
CA GLY A 63 2.27 3.55 10.21
C GLY A 63 1.45 2.41 10.79
N MET A 64 0.76 2.74 11.88
CA MET A 64 -0.19 1.86 12.54
C MET A 64 -1.61 2.37 12.32
N TYR A 65 -2.35 1.66 11.47
CA TYR A 65 -3.68 2.02 11.02
C TYR A 65 -4.71 1.25 11.85
N TYR A 66 -5.35 1.94 12.79
CA TYR A 66 -6.44 1.41 13.62
C TYR A 66 -7.77 1.47 12.85
N GLU A 67 -7.96 0.53 11.93
CA GLU A 67 -9.11 0.50 11.02
C GLU A 67 -9.65 -0.93 10.84
N ASN A 68 -10.94 -1.04 10.49
CA ASN A 68 -11.51 -2.29 9.98
C ASN A 68 -11.87 -2.09 8.52
N ILE A 69 -11.13 -2.75 7.64
CA ILE A 69 -11.24 -2.55 6.20
C ILE A 69 -12.23 -3.55 5.64
N ARG A 70 -13.24 -3.04 4.94
CA ARG A 70 -14.17 -3.84 4.13
C ARG A 70 -14.02 -3.45 2.68
N ILE A 71 -13.77 -4.43 1.84
CA ILE A 71 -13.74 -4.28 0.39
C ILE A 71 -14.98 -4.98 -0.15
N THR A 72 -15.92 -4.19 -0.67
CA THR A 72 -17.15 -4.71 -1.26
C THR A 72 -16.84 -5.37 -2.61
N ARG A 73 -17.73 -6.26 -3.07
CA ARG A 73 -17.50 -7.02 -4.32
C ARG A 73 -17.34 -6.14 -5.57
N GLU A 74 -17.87 -4.93 -5.55
CA GLU A 74 -17.75 -3.97 -6.65
C GLU A 74 -16.33 -3.43 -6.79
N LYS A 75 -15.54 -3.45 -5.71
CA LYS A 75 -14.15 -2.94 -5.69
C LYS A 75 -13.18 -3.97 -6.25
N LYS A 76 -13.27 -4.20 -7.56
CA LYS A 76 -12.46 -5.18 -8.30
C LYS A 76 -11.07 -4.65 -8.65
N ASN A 77 -10.14 -5.58 -8.88
CA ASN A 77 -8.78 -5.30 -9.37
C ASN A 77 -7.96 -4.36 -8.48
N LEU A 78 -8.09 -4.49 -7.16
CA LEU A 78 -7.28 -3.74 -6.20
C LEU A 78 -5.93 -4.42 -5.93
N VAL A 79 -4.86 -3.64 -6.01
CA VAL A 79 -3.55 -4.00 -5.49
C VAL A 79 -3.25 -3.09 -4.32
N ILE A 80 -2.96 -3.68 -3.16
CA ILE A 80 -2.65 -2.94 -1.93
C ILE A 80 -1.27 -3.38 -1.46
N TYR A 81 -0.37 -2.43 -1.25
CA TYR A 81 0.97 -2.69 -0.72
C TYR A 81 1.41 -1.58 0.21
N GLY A 82 2.40 -1.85 1.07
CA GLY A 82 2.96 -0.84 1.95
C GLY A 82 4.48 -0.92 2.05
N ASP A 83 5.05 -0.15 2.98
CA ASP A 83 6.51 -0.01 3.22
C ASP A 83 7.17 -1.24 3.84
N GLY A 84 6.44 -2.35 3.92
CA GLY A 84 6.89 -3.63 4.42
C GLY A 84 6.08 -4.13 5.59
N MET A 85 6.13 -5.45 5.81
CA MET A 85 5.34 -6.17 6.82
C MET A 85 5.51 -5.61 8.25
N ASN A 86 6.70 -5.11 8.59
CA ASN A 86 6.99 -4.58 9.94
C ASN A 86 6.67 -3.08 10.08
N ASN A 87 6.47 -2.37 8.97
CA ASN A 87 6.33 -0.92 8.96
C ASN A 87 4.87 -0.48 8.76
N THR A 88 4.11 -1.23 7.97
CA THR A 88 2.71 -0.94 7.68
C THR A 88 1.82 -1.95 8.37
N ILE A 89 1.22 -1.56 9.50
CA ILE A 89 0.43 -2.44 10.36
C ILE A 89 -1.03 -1.98 10.35
N ILE A 90 -1.94 -2.88 9.97
CA ILE A 90 -3.39 -2.65 10.06
C ILE A 90 -3.91 -3.45 11.26
N ILE A 91 -4.58 -2.77 12.19
CA ILE A 91 -5.00 -3.35 13.47
C ILE A 91 -6.45 -3.01 13.81
N SER A 92 -7.13 -3.98 14.41
CA SER A 92 -8.50 -3.90 14.92
C SER A 92 -8.59 -4.62 16.26
N ASN A 93 -9.60 -4.27 17.05
CA ASN A 93 -9.95 -4.94 18.31
C ASN A 93 -11.38 -5.55 18.29
N ARG A 94 -11.97 -5.73 17.10
CA ARG A 94 -13.31 -6.34 16.96
C ARG A 94 -13.28 -7.82 17.35
N ARG A 95 -14.27 -8.23 18.12
CA ARG A 95 -14.40 -9.59 18.67
C ARG A 95 -15.84 -9.89 19.06
N ASN A 96 -16.17 -11.18 19.16
CA ASN A 96 -17.50 -11.65 19.53
C ASN A 96 -17.96 -11.13 20.90
N SER A 97 -17.08 -11.11 21.91
CA SER A 97 -17.42 -10.56 23.23
C SER A 97 -17.75 -9.07 23.24
N SER A 98 -17.42 -8.34 22.18
CA SER A 98 -17.80 -6.93 21.97
C SER A 98 -18.98 -6.77 21.00
N GLY A 99 -19.69 -7.85 20.64
CA GLY A 99 -20.89 -7.84 19.79
C GLY A 99 -20.64 -7.98 18.29
N PHE A 100 -19.41 -8.23 17.84
CA PHE A 100 -19.11 -8.42 16.42
C PHE A 100 -19.18 -9.89 16.01
N GLY A 101 -19.93 -10.22 14.96
CA GLY A 101 -19.98 -11.57 14.40
C GLY A 101 -18.60 -12.05 13.94
N ILE A 102 -18.45 -13.35 13.70
CA ILE A 102 -17.18 -13.95 13.25
C ILE A 102 -16.69 -13.26 11.97
N GLN A 103 -17.59 -13.05 11.00
CA GLN A 103 -17.27 -12.34 9.75
C GLN A 103 -16.90 -10.88 9.98
N ASP A 104 -17.52 -10.22 10.97
CA ASP A 104 -17.30 -8.79 11.27
C ASP A 104 -16.07 -8.52 12.13
N SER A 105 -15.47 -9.58 12.69
CA SER A 105 -14.28 -9.51 13.54
C SER A 105 -12.96 -9.50 12.75
N ALA A 106 -13.00 -9.79 11.46
CA ALA A 106 -11.82 -9.70 10.60
C ALA A 106 -11.36 -8.23 10.45
N THR A 107 -10.08 -7.96 10.72
CA THR A 107 -9.46 -6.63 10.53
C THR A 107 -9.52 -6.17 9.08
N PHE A 108 -9.33 -7.12 8.16
CA PHE A 108 -9.35 -6.88 6.72
C PHE A 108 -10.24 -7.94 6.08
N HIS A 109 -11.35 -7.50 5.47
CA HIS A 109 -12.36 -8.38 4.89
C HIS A 109 -12.63 -7.99 3.44
N PHE A 110 -12.62 -8.99 2.57
CA PHE A 110 -13.08 -8.88 1.19
C PHE A 110 -14.38 -9.68 1.05
N GLU A 111 -15.44 -9.03 0.58
CA GLU A 111 -16.72 -9.68 0.34
C GLU A 111 -16.65 -10.57 -0.90
N ILE A 112 -16.89 -11.87 -0.70
CA ILE A 112 -17.00 -12.89 -1.74
C ILE A 112 -18.48 -13.27 -1.84
N GLU A 113 -18.96 -13.59 -3.06
CA GLU A 113 -20.35 -13.97 -3.33
C GLU A 113 -20.93 -15.04 -2.40
#